data_AF-A0A7C4JRR9-F1
#
_entry.id   AF-A0A7C4JRR9-F1
#
_cell.length_a   1.000
_cell.length_b   1.000
_cell.length_c   1.000
_cell.angle_alpha   90.00
_cell.angle_beta   90.00
_cell.angle_gamma   90.00
#
_symmetry.space_group_name_H-M   'P 1'
#
loop_
_entity.id
_entity.type
_entity.pdbx_description
1 polymer ?
#
loop_
_entity_poly.entity_id
_entity_poly.type
_entity_poly.pdbx_seq_one_letter_code
_entity_poly.pdbx_strand_id
1 'polypeptide(L)'
;MALKAISKGESFLNKEEFERIKTIKNPVEIKIFITPFCPFCPFVVDKANQIAIVQNLIKVFIIDATLFVQLSQKYKVTASPTVVINEDFVLVGNEAKEGLLNFIEKAGETLYDKEVLKNLLKQAQAERVIELCEKEEKCLYTLIELLKAPELFTRIGTMYVLEEMAQRGKIKNKTKILSHLIETLKTVKDERDKGDILYLLGLIGTPEIVSKIEKAIKDESPLIKEIAHEAIERIKQREPFH
;
A
#
# COMPACT_ATOMS: atom_id res chain seq x y z
N MET A 1 -11.48 24.11 19.44
CA MET A 1 -12.93 23.91 19.21
C MET A 1 -13.37 22.47 19.49
N ALA A 2 -12.54 21.47 19.22
CA ALA A 2 -12.78 20.04 19.46
C ALA A 2 -13.21 19.71 20.89
N LEU A 3 -12.54 20.22 21.94
CA LEU A 3 -12.95 19.96 23.33
C LEU A 3 -14.37 20.49 23.64
N LYS A 4 -14.74 21.63 23.05
CA LYS A 4 -16.08 22.20 23.15
C LYS A 4 -17.10 21.36 22.36
N ALA A 5 -16.68 20.82 21.21
CA ALA A 5 -17.46 19.88 20.41
C ALA A 5 -17.73 18.56 21.15
N ILE A 6 -16.70 17.96 21.77
CA ILE A 6 -16.82 16.75 22.61
C ILE A 6 -17.82 16.99 23.76
N SER A 7 -17.69 18.13 24.45
CA SER A 7 -18.59 18.51 25.54
C SER A 7 -20.05 18.66 25.10
N LYS A 8 -20.30 18.94 23.82
CA LYS A 8 -21.65 19.14 23.27
C LYS A 8 -22.17 17.95 22.46
N GLY A 9 -21.32 16.98 22.13
CA GLY A 9 -21.62 15.93 21.15
C GLY A 9 -21.83 16.48 19.73
N GLU A 10 -21.34 17.69 19.45
CA GLU A 10 -21.50 18.38 18.16
C GLU A 10 -20.18 18.40 17.41
N SER A 11 -20.22 18.35 16.07
CA SER A 11 -19.04 18.53 15.22
C SER A 11 -19.18 19.85 14.45
N PHE A 12 -18.09 20.61 14.30
CA PHE A 12 -18.08 21.85 13.51
C PHE A 12 -17.62 21.61 12.07
N LEU A 13 -17.64 20.35 11.62
CA LEU A 13 -17.43 19.98 10.23
C LEU A 13 -18.58 20.49 9.37
N ASN A 14 -18.28 20.85 8.13
CA ASN A 14 -19.33 21.22 7.19
C ASN A 14 -20.09 19.96 6.73
N LYS A 15 -21.24 20.15 6.07
CA LYS A 15 -22.12 19.04 5.66
C LYS A 15 -21.42 18.05 4.72
N GLU A 16 -20.60 18.55 3.79
CA GLU A 16 -19.87 17.69 2.85
C GLU A 16 -18.86 16.79 3.59
N GLU A 17 -18.09 17.36 4.50
CA GLU A 17 -17.11 16.63 5.31
C GLU A 17 -17.79 15.60 6.22
N PHE A 18 -18.94 15.94 6.80
CA PHE A 18 -19.71 15.02 7.62
C PHE A 18 -20.17 13.78 6.85
N GLU A 19 -20.77 13.97 5.66
CA GLU A 19 -21.23 12.85 4.83
C GLU A 19 -20.06 11.96 4.40
N ARG A 20 -18.94 12.57 4.00
CA ARG A 20 -17.69 11.90 3.65
C ARG A 20 -17.15 11.01 4.78
N ILE A 21 -17.12 11.50 6.01
CA ILE A 21 -16.61 10.73 7.15
C ILE A 21 -17.54 9.56 7.52
N LYS A 22 -18.85 9.71 7.29
CA LYS A 22 -19.84 8.64 7.55
C LYS A 22 -19.70 7.47 6.59
N THR A 23 -19.05 7.63 5.44
CA THR A 23 -18.81 6.51 4.50
C THR A 23 -17.71 5.56 4.96
N ILE A 24 -16.89 5.94 5.94
CA ILE A 24 -15.78 5.13 6.46
C ILE A 24 -16.31 3.86 7.11
N LYS A 25 -15.82 2.71 6.62
CA LYS A 25 -16.25 1.37 7.05
C LYS A 25 -15.20 0.60 7.83
N ASN A 26 -13.93 1.01 7.72
CA ASN A 26 -12.81 0.34 8.39
C ASN A 26 -12.23 1.20 9.52
N PRO A 27 -11.64 0.59 10.56
CA PRO A 27 -10.94 1.33 11.61
C PRO A 27 -9.79 2.18 11.05
N VAL A 28 -9.70 3.43 11.54
CA VAL A 28 -8.62 4.36 11.20
C VAL A 28 -7.95 4.86 12.46
N GLU A 29 -6.66 4.58 12.60
CA GLU A 29 -5.80 5.07 13.67
C GLU A 29 -4.94 6.21 13.17
N ILE A 30 -5.03 7.37 13.82
CA ILE A 30 -4.32 8.59 13.46
C ILE A 30 -3.35 8.94 14.60
N LYS A 31 -2.06 9.03 14.32
CA LYS A 31 -1.03 9.51 15.23
C LYS A 31 -0.53 10.86 14.76
N ILE A 32 -0.68 11.89 15.59
CA ILE A 32 -0.27 13.26 15.27
C ILE A 32 0.92 13.60 16.16
N PHE A 33 2.10 13.70 15.55
CA PHE A 33 3.31 14.17 16.19
C PHE A 33 3.32 15.70 16.19
N ILE A 34 3.37 16.28 17.38
CA ILE A 34 3.43 17.72 17.60
C ILE A 34 4.72 18.10 18.31
N THR A 35 5.03 19.39 18.32
CA THR A 35 6.11 19.97 19.11
C THR A 35 5.57 21.20 19.84
N PRO A 36 6.16 21.58 21.00
CA PRO A 36 5.83 22.83 21.66
C PRO A 36 5.94 24.02 20.70
N PHE A 37 5.03 24.98 20.83
CA PHE A 37 5.00 26.23 20.06
C PHE A 37 4.80 26.10 18.53
N CYS A 38 4.53 24.91 18.01
CA CYS A 38 4.14 24.72 16.62
C CYS A 38 2.82 25.44 16.29
N PRO A 39 2.80 26.46 15.41
CA PRO A 39 1.60 27.26 15.16
C PRO A 39 0.54 26.50 14.34
N PHE A 40 0.95 25.48 13.58
CA PHE A 40 0.05 24.71 12.70
C PHE A 40 -0.58 23.49 13.38
N CYS A 41 0.07 22.96 14.42
CA CYS A 41 -0.35 21.75 15.11
C CYS A 41 -1.76 21.84 15.71
N PRO A 42 -2.19 22.96 16.32
CA PRO A 42 -3.54 23.10 16.83
C PRO A 42 -4.63 22.86 15.77
N PHE A 43 -4.42 23.29 14.52
CA PHE A 43 -5.41 23.13 13.45
C PHE A 43 -5.60 21.66 13.05
N VAL A 44 -4.49 20.93 12.88
CA VAL A 44 -4.51 19.51 12.51
C VAL A 44 -5.12 18.67 13.63
N VAL A 45 -4.72 18.93 14.88
CA VAL A 45 -5.27 18.26 16.06
C VAL A 45 -6.76 18.53 16.22
N ASP A 46 -7.20 19.78 16.08
CA ASP A 46 -8.60 20.14 16.21
C ASP A 46 -9.45 19.45 15.15
N LYS A 47 -8.99 19.44 13.89
CA LYS A 47 -9.67 18.76 12.78
C LYS A 47 -9.78 17.25 13.01
N ALA A 48 -8.67 16.58 13.33
CA ALA A 48 -8.67 15.14 13.57
C ALA A 48 -9.61 14.74 14.71
N ASN A 49 -9.62 15.49 15.80
CA ASN A 49 -10.53 15.22 16.92
C ASN A 49 -12.00 15.43 16.52
N GLN A 50 -12.34 16.46 15.76
CA GLN A 50 -13.70 16.66 15.25
C GLN A 50 -14.16 15.50 14.36
N ILE A 51 -13.25 14.96 13.53
CA ILE A 51 -13.51 13.79 12.70
C ILE A 51 -13.78 12.55 13.57
N ALA A 52 -12.97 12.31 14.60
CA ALA A 52 -13.12 11.18 15.52
C ALA A 52 -14.40 11.23 16.36
N ILE A 53 -14.94 12.42 16.65
CA ILE A 53 -16.25 12.58 17.32
C ILE A 53 -17.39 12.05 16.42
N VAL A 54 -17.29 12.27 15.11
CA VAL A 54 -18.36 11.92 14.15
C VAL A 54 -18.37 10.44 13.81
N GLN A 55 -17.21 9.77 13.85
CA GLN A 55 -17.02 8.39 13.43
C GLN A 55 -16.24 7.60 14.48
N ASN A 56 -16.91 6.65 15.12
CA ASN A 56 -16.36 5.85 16.22
C ASN A 56 -15.26 4.86 15.78
N LEU A 57 -15.15 4.60 14.48
CA LEU A 57 -14.06 3.80 13.89
C LEU A 57 -12.72 4.55 13.86
N ILE A 58 -12.72 5.87 14.12
CA ILE A 58 -11.52 6.70 14.04
C ILE A 58 -10.97 6.95 15.45
N LYS A 59 -9.69 6.61 15.65
CA LYS A 59 -8.96 6.86 16.90
C LYS A 59 -7.83 7.85 16.64
N VAL A 60 -7.68 8.84 17.51
CA VAL A 60 -6.66 9.88 17.39
C VAL A 60 -5.74 9.83 18.61
N PHE A 61 -4.44 9.79 18.35
CA PHE A 61 -3.36 9.87 19.32
C PHE A 61 -2.56 11.14 19.05
N ILE A 62 -2.39 11.96 20.07
CA ILE A 62 -1.58 13.19 19.99
C ILE A 62 -0.31 12.91 20.77
N ILE A 63 0.84 13.04 20.11
CA ILE A 63 2.14 12.62 20.64
C ILE A 63 3.07 13.83 20.60
N ASP A 64 3.63 14.19 21.75
CA ASP A 64 4.70 15.18 21.79
C ASP A 64 6.02 14.54 21.32
N ALA A 65 6.49 14.97 20.14
CA ALA A 65 7.68 14.43 19.51
C ALA A 65 8.96 14.67 20.33
N THR A 66 8.96 15.69 21.20
CA THR A 66 10.09 16.03 22.07
C THR A 66 10.18 15.12 23.30
N LEU A 67 9.03 14.56 23.74
CA LEU A 67 8.95 13.63 24.86
C LEU A 67 9.07 12.18 24.41
N PHE A 68 8.61 11.84 23.20
CA PHE A 68 8.60 10.48 22.67
C PHE A 68 9.62 10.30 21.53
N VAL A 69 10.88 10.62 21.80
CA VAL A 69 11.97 10.64 20.79
C VAL A 69 12.13 9.31 20.05
N GLN A 70 12.04 8.17 20.74
CA GLN A 70 12.13 6.84 20.10
C GLN A 70 11.00 6.62 19.09
N LEU A 71 9.79 7.09 19.40
CA LEU A 71 8.65 6.98 18.51
C LEU A 71 8.80 7.93 17.32
N SER A 72 9.27 9.16 17.55
CA SER A 72 9.62 10.12 16.50
C SER A 72 10.66 9.57 15.53
N GLN A 73 11.68 8.88 16.04
CA GLN A 73 12.68 8.19 15.21
C GLN A 73 12.07 7.04 14.40
N LYS A 74 11.23 6.20 15.02
CA LYS A 74 10.52 5.10 14.33
C LYS A 74 9.74 5.60 13.12
N TYR A 75 9.00 6.69 13.27
CA TYR A 75 8.19 7.27 12.18
C TYR A 75 8.93 8.29 11.33
N LYS A 76 10.27 8.43 11.51
CA LYS A 76 11.11 9.39 10.77
C LYS A 76 10.52 10.81 10.79
N VAL A 77 10.03 11.24 11.94
CA VAL A 77 9.42 12.56 12.13
C VAL A 77 10.50 13.63 11.98
N THR A 78 10.48 14.36 10.87
CA THR A 78 11.44 15.44 10.57
C THR A 78 10.86 16.83 10.80
N ALA A 79 9.54 16.98 10.84
CA ALA A 79 8.85 18.24 11.06
C ALA A 79 7.52 18.05 11.79
N SER A 80 6.94 19.16 12.25
CA SER A 80 5.70 19.19 13.02
C SER A 80 4.69 20.13 12.34
N PRO A 81 3.41 19.74 12.19
CA PRO A 81 2.86 18.43 12.52
C PRO A 81 3.28 17.35 11.52
N THR A 82 3.51 16.13 12.02
CA THR A 82 3.56 14.91 11.20
C THR A 82 2.38 14.03 11.59
N VAL A 83 1.60 13.58 10.61
CA VAL A 83 0.42 12.73 10.83
C VAL A 83 0.67 11.37 10.20
N VAL A 84 0.54 10.32 11.01
CA VAL A 84 0.61 8.92 10.58
C VAL A 84 -0.78 8.31 10.64
N ILE A 85 -1.28 7.75 9.55
CA ILE A 85 -2.62 7.14 9.46
C ILE A 85 -2.47 5.65 9.16
N ASN A 86 -3.00 4.79 10.03
CA ASN A 86 -2.95 3.31 9.95
C ASN A 86 -1.56 2.69 9.74
N GLU A 87 -0.48 3.44 10.01
CA GLU A 87 0.90 3.12 9.62
C GLU A 87 1.18 3.21 8.10
N ASP A 88 0.16 3.58 7.31
CA ASP A 88 0.17 3.46 5.86
C ASP A 88 0.41 4.80 5.14
N PHE A 89 0.06 5.90 5.79
CA PHE A 89 0.31 7.25 5.28
C PHE A 89 1.08 8.08 6.30
N VAL A 90 2.11 8.78 5.84
CA VAL A 90 2.83 9.80 6.60
C VAL A 90 2.67 11.13 5.87
N LEU A 91 1.96 12.08 6.50
CA LEU A 91 1.72 13.42 6.00
C LEU A 91 2.54 14.41 6.81
N VAL A 92 3.21 15.35 6.14
CA VAL A 92 4.09 16.33 6.80
C VAL A 92 3.67 17.76 6.47
N GLY A 93 3.61 18.62 7.48
CA GLY A 93 3.42 20.06 7.29
C GLY A 93 2.09 20.41 6.62
N ASN A 94 2.14 21.09 5.46
CA ASN A 94 0.92 21.55 4.77
C ASN A 94 0.08 20.39 4.23
N GLU A 95 0.70 19.28 3.84
CA GLU A 95 -0.02 18.09 3.40
C GLU A 95 -0.87 17.51 4.53
N ALA A 96 -0.35 17.51 5.76
CA ALA A 96 -1.11 17.11 6.95
C ALA A 96 -2.26 18.08 7.26
N LYS A 97 -2.18 19.33 6.83
CA LYS A 97 -3.23 20.34 7.04
C LYS A 97 -4.36 20.23 6.01
N GLU A 98 -4.01 20.10 4.74
CA GLU A 98 -4.99 20.12 3.64
C GLU A 98 -5.46 18.73 3.23
N GLY A 99 -4.57 17.73 3.28
CA GLY A 99 -4.85 16.37 2.82
C GLY A 99 -5.51 15.47 3.85
N LEU A 100 -5.59 15.86 5.13
CA LEU A 100 -5.98 14.99 6.24
C LEU A 100 -7.26 14.20 5.96
N LEU A 101 -8.34 14.87 5.57
CA LEU A 101 -9.63 14.22 5.34
C LEU A 101 -9.56 13.19 4.21
N ASN A 102 -8.94 13.56 3.09
CA ASN A 102 -8.80 12.69 1.92
C ASN A 102 -8.04 11.39 2.27
N PHE A 103 -6.99 11.49 3.06
CA PHE A 103 -6.20 10.31 3.46
C PHE A 103 -6.91 9.46 4.53
N ILE A 104 -7.70 10.07 5.40
CA ILE A 104 -8.56 9.34 6.35
C ILE A 104 -9.62 8.52 5.59
N GLU A 105 -10.28 9.10 4.58
CA GLU A 105 -11.25 8.37 3.75
C GLU A 105 -10.58 7.21 3.02
N LYS A 106 -9.43 7.44 2.37
CA LYS A 106 -8.68 6.36 1.69
C LYS A 106 -8.34 5.22 2.65
N ALA A 107 -7.84 5.55 3.85
CA ALA A 107 -7.57 4.55 4.89
C ALA A 107 -8.84 3.84 5.40
N GLY A 108 -9.98 4.54 5.39
CA GLY A 108 -11.27 4.05 5.88
C GLY A 108 -12.10 3.29 4.85
N GLU A 109 -11.87 3.49 3.55
CA GLU A 109 -12.59 2.84 2.44
C GLU A 109 -12.06 1.42 2.20
N THR A 110 -10.75 1.26 2.03
CA THR A 110 -10.11 -0.06 1.91
C THR A 110 -8.68 -0.04 2.45
N LEU A 111 -8.29 -1.11 3.15
CA LEU A 111 -6.91 -1.29 3.64
C LEU A 111 -5.86 -1.43 2.51
N TYR A 112 -6.29 -1.63 1.27
CA TYR A 112 -5.41 -2.09 0.16
C TYR A 112 -5.66 -1.32 -1.15
N ASP A 113 -6.11 -0.08 -1.07
CA ASP A 113 -6.25 0.74 -2.27
C ASP A 113 -4.88 0.91 -2.95
N LYS A 114 -4.90 0.99 -4.28
CA LYS A 114 -3.74 1.18 -5.13
C LYS A 114 -2.90 2.38 -4.69
N GLU A 115 -3.53 3.46 -4.25
CA GLU A 115 -2.83 4.64 -3.76
C GLU A 115 -2.13 4.43 -2.41
N VAL A 116 -2.75 3.68 -1.49
CA VAL A 116 -2.16 3.29 -0.20
C VAL A 116 -0.86 2.53 -0.47
N LEU A 117 -0.94 1.48 -1.29
CA LEU A 117 0.23 0.65 -1.62
C LEU A 117 1.31 1.48 -2.35
N LYS A 118 0.92 2.35 -3.29
CA LYS A 118 1.88 3.27 -3.95
C LYS A 118 2.63 4.14 -2.96
N ASN A 119 1.94 4.70 -1.97
CA ASN A 119 2.58 5.60 -1.00
C ASN A 119 3.53 4.85 -0.08
N LEU A 120 3.12 3.69 0.44
CA LEU A 120 3.99 2.80 1.22
C LEU A 120 5.27 2.43 0.46
N LEU A 121 5.14 2.04 -0.82
CA LEU A 121 6.27 1.68 -1.66
C LEU A 121 7.22 2.87 -1.90
N LYS A 122 6.68 4.06 -2.17
CA LYS A 122 7.47 5.29 -2.35
C LYS A 122 8.23 5.70 -1.09
N GLN A 123 7.70 5.36 0.09
CA GLN A 123 8.31 5.66 1.38
C GLN A 123 9.25 4.54 1.89
N ALA A 124 9.60 3.57 1.01
CA ALA A 124 10.44 2.42 1.32
C ALA A 124 9.87 1.55 2.47
N GLN A 125 8.55 1.47 2.61
CA GLN A 125 7.86 0.67 3.61
C GLN A 125 7.44 -0.71 3.05
N ALA A 126 8.38 -1.41 2.40
CA ALA A 126 8.11 -2.71 1.78
C ALA A 126 7.60 -3.76 2.77
N GLU A 127 8.19 -3.84 3.97
CA GLU A 127 7.79 -4.80 5.00
C GLU A 127 6.32 -4.64 5.41
N ARG A 128 5.84 -3.39 5.49
CA ARG A 128 4.43 -3.10 5.77
C ARG A 128 3.52 -3.62 4.66
N VAL A 129 3.91 -3.45 3.39
CA VAL A 129 3.15 -3.98 2.24
C VAL A 129 3.11 -5.52 2.29
N ILE A 130 4.21 -6.17 2.67
CA ILE A 130 4.26 -7.62 2.87
C ILE A 130 3.26 -8.04 3.96
N GLU A 131 3.30 -7.41 5.13
CA GLU A 131 2.35 -7.70 6.22
C GLU A 131 0.89 -7.54 5.79
N LEU A 132 0.59 -6.49 5.03
CA LEU A 132 -0.74 -6.22 4.49
C LEU A 132 -1.18 -7.34 3.52
N CYS A 133 -0.31 -7.71 2.59
CA CYS A 133 -0.59 -8.75 1.60
C CYS A 133 -0.58 -10.17 2.17
N GLU A 134 0.06 -10.41 3.31
CA GLU A 134 -0.06 -11.68 4.05
C GLU A 134 -1.43 -11.83 4.73
N LYS A 135 -2.01 -10.71 5.18
CA LYS A 135 -3.31 -10.68 5.88
C LYS A 135 -4.48 -10.84 4.92
N GLU A 136 -4.44 -10.21 3.75
CA GLU A 136 -5.56 -10.22 2.81
C GLU A 136 -5.13 -10.45 1.36
N GLU A 137 -5.78 -11.42 0.71
CA GLU A 137 -5.47 -11.85 -0.66
C GLU A 137 -5.65 -10.73 -1.69
N LYS A 138 -6.61 -9.81 -1.47
CA LYS A 138 -6.92 -8.70 -2.38
C LYS A 138 -5.72 -7.78 -2.61
N CYS A 139 -4.91 -7.56 -1.56
CA CYS A 139 -3.68 -6.76 -1.62
C CYS A 139 -2.72 -7.26 -2.70
N LEU A 140 -2.57 -8.58 -2.84
CA LEU A 140 -1.64 -9.15 -3.79
C LEU A 140 -2.07 -8.90 -5.24
N TYR A 141 -3.38 -8.92 -5.53
CA TYR A 141 -3.89 -8.57 -6.85
C TYR A 141 -3.62 -7.10 -7.18
N THR A 142 -3.88 -6.19 -6.23
CA THR A 142 -3.56 -4.77 -6.40
C THR A 142 -2.06 -4.54 -6.58
N LEU A 143 -1.22 -5.30 -5.89
CA LEU A 143 0.23 -5.24 -6.03
C LEU A 143 0.68 -5.71 -7.43
N ILE A 144 0.10 -6.79 -7.97
CA ILE A 144 0.36 -7.24 -9.34
C ILE A 144 -0.05 -6.17 -10.36
N GLU A 145 -1.16 -5.46 -10.13
CA GLU A 145 -1.55 -4.34 -10.99
C GLU A 145 -0.55 -3.18 -10.96
N LEU A 146 0.14 -2.99 -9.83
CA LEU A 146 1.17 -1.96 -9.65
C LEU A 146 2.49 -2.26 -10.38
N LEU A 147 2.72 -3.48 -10.86
CA LEU A 147 3.86 -3.77 -11.74
C LEU A 147 3.80 -2.92 -13.02
N LYS A 148 2.58 -2.63 -13.49
CA LYS A 148 2.33 -1.79 -14.68
C LYS A 148 2.43 -0.29 -14.41
N ALA A 149 2.82 0.10 -13.20
CA ALA A 149 2.93 1.51 -12.83
C ALA A 149 4.06 2.19 -13.65
N PRO A 150 3.82 3.38 -14.23
CA PRO A 150 4.86 4.11 -14.94
C PRO A 150 5.96 4.64 -14.00
N GLU A 151 5.65 4.81 -12.71
CA GLU A 151 6.59 5.34 -11.72
C GLU A 151 7.63 4.28 -11.31
N LEU A 152 8.92 4.55 -11.60
CA LEU A 152 10.04 3.63 -11.35
C LEU A 152 10.08 3.10 -9.91
N PHE A 153 9.96 3.97 -8.90
CA PHE A 153 10.02 3.59 -7.49
C PHE A 153 8.85 2.69 -7.07
N THR A 154 7.64 2.94 -7.59
CA THR A 154 6.49 2.07 -7.35
C THR A 154 6.74 0.68 -7.92
N ARG A 155 7.25 0.61 -9.14
CA ARG A 155 7.49 -0.67 -9.83
C ARG A 155 8.60 -1.48 -9.16
N ILE A 156 9.74 -0.87 -8.86
CA ILE A 156 10.85 -1.53 -8.15
C ILE A 156 10.39 -2.00 -6.76
N GLY A 157 9.68 -1.16 -6.02
CA GLY A 157 9.15 -1.54 -4.71
C GLY A 157 8.16 -2.70 -4.81
N THR A 158 7.30 -2.70 -5.83
CA THR A 158 6.36 -3.78 -6.11
C THR A 158 7.09 -5.09 -6.38
N MET A 159 8.11 -5.05 -7.25
CA MET A 159 8.92 -6.21 -7.59
C MET A 159 9.63 -6.79 -6.36
N TYR A 160 10.26 -5.93 -5.56
CA TYR A 160 10.93 -6.31 -4.32
C TYR A 160 9.98 -6.98 -3.33
N VAL A 161 8.79 -6.40 -3.10
CA VAL A 161 7.79 -7.00 -2.20
C VAL A 161 7.38 -8.39 -2.68
N LEU A 162 7.10 -8.55 -3.98
CA LEU A 162 6.69 -9.83 -4.55
C LEU A 162 7.80 -10.88 -4.48
N GLU A 163 9.05 -10.50 -4.74
CA GLU A 163 10.24 -11.34 -4.56
C GLU A 163 10.39 -11.81 -3.12
N GLU A 164 10.34 -10.88 -2.17
CA GLU A 164 10.49 -11.17 -0.75
C GLU A 164 9.36 -12.10 -0.26
N MET A 165 8.11 -11.83 -0.67
CA MET A 165 6.98 -12.72 -0.38
C MET A 165 7.15 -14.12 -0.98
N ALA A 166 7.69 -14.20 -2.20
CA ALA A 166 7.97 -15.47 -2.87
C ALA A 166 9.04 -16.28 -2.12
N GLN A 167 10.14 -15.62 -1.74
CA GLN A 167 11.25 -16.22 -1.00
C GLN A 167 10.82 -16.71 0.39
N ARG A 168 9.98 -15.93 1.09
CA ARG A 168 9.41 -16.31 2.40
C ARG A 168 8.35 -17.42 2.29
N GLY A 169 7.94 -17.83 1.09
CA GLY A 169 6.88 -18.82 0.88
C GLY A 169 5.49 -18.32 1.28
N LYS A 170 5.30 -16.99 1.35
CA LYS A 170 4.11 -16.33 1.93
C LYS A 170 3.00 -16.04 0.92
N ILE A 171 3.22 -16.40 -0.34
CA ILE A 171 2.22 -16.26 -1.39
C ILE A 171 1.18 -17.38 -1.27
N LYS A 172 0.05 -17.06 -0.61
CA LYS A 172 -1.12 -17.92 -0.52
C LYS A 172 -1.80 -18.06 -1.89
N ASN A 173 -2.54 -19.14 -2.12
CA ASN A 173 -3.33 -19.36 -3.36
C ASN A 173 -2.52 -19.23 -4.67
N LYS A 174 -1.27 -19.72 -4.71
CA LYS A 174 -0.36 -19.65 -5.87
C LYS A 174 -1.07 -19.95 -7.20
N THR A 175 -1.89 -21.00 -7.27
CA THR A 175 -2.62 -21.40 -8.49
C THR A 175 -3.49 -20.29 -9.09
N LYS A 176 -4.19 -19.52 -8.24
CA LYS A 176 -5.09 -18.44 -8.69
C LYS A 176 -4.30 -17.23 -9.17
N ILE A 177 -3.21 -16.90 -8.48
CA ILE A 177 -2.28 -15.83 -8.88
C ILE A 177 -1.59 -16.17 -10.19
N LEU A 178 -1.07 -17.40 -10.33
CA LEU A 178 -0.44 -17.86 -11.56
C LEU A 178 -1.42 -17.79 -12.75
N SER A 179 -2.68 -18.17 -12.53
CA SER A 179 -3.73 -18.03 -13.54
C SER A 179 -3.95 -16.56 -13.93
N HIS A 180 -4.04 -15.67 -12.95
CA HIS A 180 -4.19 -14.23 -13.19
C HIS A 180 -2.98 -13.61 -13.91
N LEU A 181 -1.76 -14.03 -13.58
CA LEU A 181 -0.55 -13.57 -14.26
C LEU A 181 -0.48 -14.02 -15.71
N ILE A 182 -0.87 -15.27 -16.01
CA ILE A 182 -0.97 -15.76 -17.38
C ILE A 182 -2.01 -14.99 -18.19
N GLU A 183 -3.17 -14.69 -17.59
CA GLU A 183 -4.19 -13.86 -18.23
C GLU A 183 -3.68 -12.44 -18.48
N THR A 184 -3.01 -11.85 -17.48
CA THR A 184 -2.42 -10.52 -17.61
C THR A 184 -1.36 -10.49 -18.71
N LEU A 185 -0.46 -11.49 -18.76
CA LEU A 185 0.58 -11.63 -19.78
C LEU A 185 0.02 -11.58 -21.21
N LYS A 186 -1.13 -12.23 -21.44
CA LYS A 186 -1.80 -12.26 -22.76
C LYS A 186 -2.45 -10.93 -23.16
N THR A 187 -2.76 -10.08 -22.18
CA THR A 187 -3.54 -8.84 -22.42
C THR A 187 -2.65 -7.60 -22.50
N VAL A 188 -1.51 -7.60 -21.82
CA VAL A 188 -0.58 -6.46 -21.85
C VAL A 188 0.08 -6.35 -23.22
N LYS A 189 0.29 -5.12 -23.69
CA LYS A 189 0.94 -4.84 -24.97
C LYS A 189 2.40 -4.44 -24.83
N ASP A 190 2.74 -3.76 -23.73
CA ASP A 190 4.07 -3.25 -23.46
C ASP A 190 5.04 -4.40 -23.15
N GLU A 191 6.18 -4.46 -23.85
CA GLU A 191 7.19 -5.51 -23.67
C GLU A 191 7.82 -5.49 -22.28
N ARG A 192 7.95 -4.31 -21.65
CA ARG A 192 8.47 -4.19 -20.29
C ARG A 192 7.51 -4.86 -19.30
N ASP A 193 6.21 -4.58 -19.43
CA ASP A 193 5.19 -5.17 -18.54
C ASP A 193 5.13 -6.70 -18.73
N LYS A 194 5.29 -7.20 -19.96
CA LYS A 194 5.42 -8.64 -20.23
C LYS A 194 6.65 -9.23 -19.53
N GLY A 195 7.79 -8.54 -19.62
CA GLY A 195 9.03 -8.94 -18.95
C GLY A 195 8.88 -9.05 -17.44
N ASP A 196 8.27 -8.04 -16.80
CA ASP A 196 8.02 -8.03 -15.35
C ASP A 196 7.09 -9.18 -14.92
N ILE A 197 6.04 -9.47 -15.70
CA ILE A 197 5.12 -10.59 -15.45
C ILE A 197 5.83 -11.94 -15.61
N LEU A 198 6.63 -12.10 -16.67
CA LEU A 198 7.41 -13.33 -16.90
C LEU A 198 8.44 -13.56 -15.80
N TYR A 199 9.12 -12.50 -15.37
CA TYR A 199 10.05 -12.57 -14.26
C TYR A 199 9.37 -13.06 -12.97
N LEU A 200 8.18 -12.52 -12.65
CA LEU A 200 7.39 -12.99 -11.51
C LEU A 200 6.92 -14.43 -11.68
N LEU A 201 6.44 -14.82 -12.87
CA LEU A 201 6.11 -16.22 -13.17
C LEU A 201 7.32 -17.14 -12.96
N GLY A 202 8.53 -16.69 -13.31
CA GLY A 202 9.77 -17.41 -13.04
C GLY A 202 10.09 -17.55 -11.54
N LEU A 203 9.69 -16.58 -10.72
CA LEU A 203 9.88 -16.58 -9.25
C LEU A 203 8.89 -17.46 -8.50
N ILE A 204 7.63 -17.52 -8.94
CA ILE A 204 6.55 -18.17 -8.16
C ILE A 204 5.87 -19.32 -8.88
N GLY A 205 6.18 -19.52 -10.15
CA GLY A 205 5.64 -20.57 -11.02
C GLY A 205 5.96 -21.96 -10.53
N THR A 206 5.04 -22.87 -10.84
CA THR A 206 5.14 -24.32 -10.62
C THR A 206 5.28 -25.02 -11.98
N PRO A 207 5.73 -26.29 -12.05
CA PRO A 207 5.93 -26.98 -13.32
C PRO A 207 4.69 -26.99 -14.23
N GLU A 208 3.48 -27.02 -13.67
CA GLU A 208 2.23 -27.04 -14.44
C GLU A 208 1.99 -25.73 -15.22
N ILE A 209 2.58 -24.61 -14.80
CA ILE A 209 2.40 -23.32 -15.47
C ILE A 209 3.24 -23.19 -16.73
N VAL A 210 4.33 -23.97 -16.87
CA VAL A 210 5.28 -23.87 -17.99
C VAL A 210 4.57 -23.96 -19.34
N SER A 211 3.72 -24.98 -19.51
CA SER A 211 2.94 -25.16 -20.75
C SER A 211 2.01 -23.98 -21.07
N LYS A 212 1.56 -23.23 -20.05
CA LYS A 212 0.73 -22.04 -20.23
C LYS A 212 1.58 -20.82 -20.63
N ILE A 213 2.80 -20.70 -20.11
CA ILE A 213 3.76 -19.66 -20.50
C ILE A 213 4.12 -19.83 -21.97
N GLU A 214 4.55 -21.03 -22.37
CA GLU A 214 4.94 -21.34 -23.76
C GLU A 214 3.81 -21.02 -24.76
N LYS A 215 2.56 -21.34 -24.41
CA LYS A 215 1.40 -21.00 -25.23
C LYS A 215 1.15 -19.49 -25.29
N ALA A 216 1.36 -18.76 -24.20
CA ALA A 216 1.13 -17.32 -24.14
C ALA A 216 2.14 -16.52 -24.96
N ILE A 217 3.38 -17.01 -25.09
CA ILE A 217 4.48 -16.30 -25.76
C ILE A 217 4.74 -16.74 -27.21
N LYS A 218 3.91 -17.63 -27.78
CA LYS A 218 4.12 -18.22 -29.12
C LYS A 218 4.32 -17.16 -30.21
N ASP A 219 3.48 -16.13 -30.20
CA ASP A 219 3.43 -15.09 -31.23
C ASP A 219 4.14 -13.79 -30.79
N GLU A 220 4.91 -13.85 -29.70
CA GLU A 220 5.65 -12.70 -29.15
C GLU A 220 7.01 -12.48 -29.81
N SER A 221 7.60 -11.32 -29.53
CA SER A 221 8.93 -10.93 -30.03
C SER A 221 10.05 -11.85 -29.52
N PRO A 222 11.20 -11.92 -30.23
CA PRO A 222 12.34 -12.73 -29.78
C PRO A 222 12.80 -12.39 -28.36
N LEU A 223 12.78 -11.11 -27.98
CA LEU A 223 13.14 -10.64 -26.65
C LEU A 223 12.22 -11.22 -25.57
N ILE A 224 10.90 -11.14 -25.76
CA ILE A 224 9.93 -11.70 -24.80
C ILE A 224 10.06 -13.22 -24.71
N LYS A 225 10.35 -13.87 -25.84
CA LYS A 225 10.63 -15.31 -25.84
C LYS A 225 11.85 -15.63 -25.00
N GLU A 226 12.96 -14.92 -25.15
CA GLU A 226 14.17 -15.12 -24.35
C GLU A 226 13.88 -15.00 -22.84
N ILE A 227 13.21 -13.92 -22.42
CA ILE A 227 12.83 -13.71 -21.01
C ILE A 227 11.93 -14.85 -20.50
N ALA A 228 11.00 -15.33 -21.33
CA ALA A 228 10.14 -16.45 -20.96
C ALA A 228 10.92 -17.76 -20.78
N HIS A 229 11.95 -18.00 -21.60
CA HIS A 229 12.82 -19.17 -21.42
C HIS A 229 13.58 -19.08 -20.09
N GLU A 230 14.13 -17.92 -19.74
CA GLU A 230 14.76 -17.72 -18.43
C GLU A 230 13.80 -17.99 -17.27
N ALA A 231 12.57 -17.48 -17.36
CA ALA A 231 11.53 -17.73 -16.37
C ALA A 231 11.21 -19.24 -16.25
N ILE A 232 11.09 -19.95 -17.37
CA ILE A 232 10.83 -21.39 -17.40
C ILE A 232 12.01 -22.18 -16.80
N GLU A 233 13.24 -21.84 -17.15
CA GLU A 233 14.42 -22.49 -16.59
C GLU A 233 14.52 -22.24 -15.08
N ARG A 234 14.20 -21.03 -14.61
CA ARG A 234 14.11 -20.73 -13.17
C ARG A 234 13.03 -21.56 -12.47
N ILE A 235 11.91 -21.88 -13.13
CA ILE A 235 10.89 -22.78 -12.57
C ILE A 235 11.46 -24.19 -12.45
N LYS A 236 12.07 -24.72 -13.52
CA LYS A 236 12.63 -26.09 -13.55
C LYS A 236 13.75 -26.29 -12.53
N GLN A 237 14.68 -25.34 -12.42
CA GLN A 237 15.83 -25.43 -11.52
C GLN A 237 15.46 -25.39 -10.03
N ARG A 238 14.27 -24.88 -9.69
CA ARG A 238 13.79 -24.83 -8.31
C ARG A 238 13.21 -26.16 -7.83
N GLU A 239 13.04 -27.13 -8.72
CA GLU A 239 12.77 -28.52 -8.33
C GLU A 239 14.03 -29.37 -8.51
N PRO A 240 14.74 -29.71 -7.42
CA PRO A 240 15.65 -30.84 -7.46
C PRO A 240 14.81 -32.11 -7.42
N PHE A 241 14.90 -32.94 -8.47
CA PHE A 241 14.64 -34.38 -8.47
C PHE A 241 13.56 -34.87 -7.48
N HIS A 242 12.32 -34.99 -7.95
CA HIS A 242 11.46 -36.07 -7.46
C HIS A 242 11.79 -37.37 -8.20
#